data_AF-A0A9P6Y044-F1
#
_entry.id   AF-A0A9P6Y044-F1
#
_cell.length_a   1.000
_cell.length_b   1.000
_cell.length_c   1.000
_cell.angle_alpha   90.00
_cell.angle_beta   90.00
_cell.angle_gamma   90.00
#
_symmetry.space_group_name_H-M   'P 1'
#
loop_
_entity.id
_entity.type
_entity.pdbx_description
1 polymer ?
#
loop_
_entity_poly.entity_id
_entity_poly.type
_entity_poly.pdbx_seq_one_letter_code
_entity_poly.pdbx_strand_id
1 'polypeptide(L)'
;MVSQGAEVIADGNVHVYGPLRGKAMAGARGDTSARIFTTHLDAELLAVAGVYRVVEDKLDRTLQNQPALVRLDGDTLRIEALKA
;
A
#
# COMPACT_ATOMS: atom_id res chain seq x y z
N MET A 1 1.43 -8.73 10.10
CA MET A 1 1.42 -7.28 10.37
C MET A 1 2.74 -6.69 9.90
N VAL A 2 2.77 -5.41 9.54
CA VAL A 2 3.99 -4.67 9.23
C VAL A 2 4.07 -3.51 10.22
N SER A 3 5.08 -3.53 11.08
CA SER A 3 5.27 -2.50 12.11
C SER A 3 5.85 -1.21 11.52
N GLN A 4 5.76 -0.12 12.27
CA GLN A 4 6.47 1.13 11.94
C GLN A 4 7.97 0.87 11.75
N GLY A 5 8.57 1.53 10.77
CA GLY A 5 9.97 1.34 10.36
C GLY A 5 10.27 0.02 9.64
N ALA A 6 9.36 -0.97 9.66
CA ALA A 6 9.53 -2.20 8.89
C ALA A 6 9.22 -1.97 7.41
N GLU A 7 9.83 -2.78 6.55
CA GLU A 7 9.72 -2.65 5.10
C GLU A 7 9.45 -4.01 4.47
N VAL A 8 8.45 -4.06 3.58
CA VAL A 8 8.12 -5.24 2.78
C VAL A 8 8.19 -4.87 1.31
N ILE A 9 8.94 -5.66 0.56
CA ILE A 9 9.15 -5.48 -0.87
C ILE A 9 8.84 -6.80 -1.58
N ALA A 10 8.11 -6.73 -2.69
CA ALA A 10 7.86 -7.86 -3.56
C ALA A 10 7.97 -7.48 -5.03
N ASP A 11 8.44 -8.42 -5.86
CA ASP A 11 8.43 -8.29 -7.31
C ASP A 11 7.01 -8.30 -7.88
N GLY A 12 6.09 -9.01 -7.23
CA GLY A 12 4.66 -9.04 -7.56
C GLY A 12 3.82 -8.29 -6.52
N ASN A 13 2.73 -8.91 -6.08
CA ASN A 13 1.81 -8.32 -5.11
C ASN A 13 2.31 -8.39 -3.67
N VAL A 14 1.83 -7.46 -2.85
CA VAL A 14 2.00 -7.49 -1.38
C VAL A 14 0.62 -7.68 -0.74
N HIS A 15 0.48 -8.67 0.13
CA HIS A 15 -0.75 -8.91 0.88
C HIS A 15 -0.47 -8.85 2.39
N VAL A 16 -1.09 -7.89 3.07
CA VAL A 16 -0.95 -7.71 4.52
C VAL A 16 -2.32 -7.90 5.20
N TYR A 17 -2.58 -9.10 5.68
CA TYR A 17 -3.80 -9.41 6.45
C TYR A 17 -3.66 -8.99 7.92
N GLY A 18 -3.44 -7.69 8.15
CA GLY A 18 -3.35 -7.03 9.45
C GLY A 18 -2.90 -5.58 9.29
N PRO A 19 -2.56 -4.89 10.40
CA PRO A 19 -2.03 -3.53 10.36
C PRO A 19 -0.80 -3.43 9.46
N LEU A 20 -0.89 -2.57 8.44
CA LEU A 20 0.24 -2.11 7.64
C LEU A 20 0.62 -0.72 8.14
N ARG A 21 1.57 -0.66 9.08
CA ARG A 21 2.07 0.58 9.70
C ARG A 21 3.42 1.06 9.18
N GLY A 22 4.17 0.18 8.52
CA GLY A 22 5.46 0.49 7.93
C GLY A 22 5.35 0.81 6.45
N LYS A 23 6.36 0.36 5.69
CA LYS A 23 6.49 0.58 4.24
C LYS A 23 6.11 -0.67 3.47
N ALA A 24 5.32 -0.52 2.41
CA ALA A 24 4.98 -1.61 1.49
C ALA A 24 5.25 -1.21 0.03
N MET A 25 5.98 -2.06 -0.68
CA MET A 25 6.35 -1.84 -2.07
C MET A 25 6.09 -3.10 -2.90
N ALA A 26 5.26 -2.96 -3.92
CA ALA A 26 4.91 -4.00 -4.88
C ALA A 26 5.50 -3.68 -6.25
N GLY A 27 5.68 -4.70 -7.08
CA GLY A 27 6.21 -4.49 -8.43
C GLY A 27 7.66 -4.02 -8.47
N ALA A 28 8.51 -4.50 -7.57
CA ALA A 28 9.89 -3.99 -7.40
C ALA A 28 10.75 -4.03 -8.69
N ARG A 29 10.41 -4.89 -9.66
CA ARG A 29 11.06 -4.96 -10.97
C ARG A 29 10.33 -4.20 -12.09
N GLY A 30 9.44 -3.27 -11.72
CA GLY A 30 8.67 -2.45 -12.66
C GLY A 30 7.33 -3.06 -13.09
N ASP A 31 6.80 -4.04 -12.36
CA ASP A 31 5.46 -4.58 -12.66
C ASP A 31 4.37 -3.59 -12.24
N THR A 32 3.84 -2.85 -13.21
CA THR A 32 2.76 -1.85 -13.00
C THR A 32 1.39 -2.49 -12.75
N SER A 33 1.26 -3.80 -12.98
CA SER A 33 0.07 -4.58 -12.65
C SER A 33 0.04 -5.04 -11.20
N ALA A 34 1.16 -4.95 -10.48
CA ALA A 34 1.26 -5.31 -9.08
C ALA A 34 0.36 -4.44 -8.18
N ARG A 35 -0.01 -5.00 -7.04
CA ARG A 35 -0.98 -4.43 -6.10
C ARG A 35 -0.51 -4.63 -4.66
N ILE A 36 -0.90 -3.70 -3.78
CA ILE A 36 -0.81 -3.87 -2.33
C ILE A 36 -2.22 -4.03 -1.78
N PHE A 37 -2.43 -5.07 -0.99
CA PHE A 37 -3.67 -5.31 -0.27
C PHE A 37 -3.40 -5.24 1.22
N THR A 38 -4.26 -4.56 1.97
CA THR A 38 -4.23 -4.61 3.43
C THR A 38 -5.62 -4.63 4.01
N THR A 39 -5.79 -5.24 5.18
CA THR A 39 -7.03 -5.14 5.96
C THR A 39 -7.08 -3.91 6.85
N HIS A 40 -5.95 -3.25 7.11
CA HIS A 40 -5.85 -2.10 8.00
C HIS A 40 -4.73 -1.16 7.50
N LEU A 41 -5.11 -0.15 6.72
CA LEU A 41 -4.16 0.80 6.15
C LEU A 41 -3.76 1.90 7.14
N ASP A 42 -2.48 1.94 7.50
CA ASP A 42 -1.86 2.97 8.36
C ASP A 42 -0.37 3.16 7.98
N ALA A 43 -0.07 3.04 6.68
CA ALA A 43 1.31 2.89 6.18
C ALA A 43 2.11 4.19 6.31
N GLU A 44 3.44 4.07 6.42
CA GLU A 44 4.38 5.20 6.27
C GLU A 44 4.64 5.52 4.80
N LEU A 45 4.72 4.48 3.95
CA LEU A 45 4.96 4.60 2.52
C LEU A 45 4.30 3.45 1.76
N LEU A 46 3.72 3.79 0.62
CA LEU A 46 3.19 2.82 -0.35
C LEU A 46 3.87 3.05 -1.70
N ALA A 47 4.29 1.97 -2.37
CA ALA A 47 4.78 2.07 -3.74
C ALA A 47 4.33 0.91 -4.63
N VAL A 48 4.11 1.21 -5.91
CA VAL A 48 3.88 0.21 -6.96
C VAL A 48 4.74 0.60 -8.16
N ALA A 49 5.58 -0.33 -8.63
CA ALA A 49 6.47 -0.14 -9.78
C ALA A 49 7.32 1.14 -9.74
N GLY A 50 7.85 1.49 -8.55
CA GLY A 50 8.69 2.67 -8.36
C GLY A 50 7.93 3.99 -8.17
N VAL A 51 6.62 4.04 -8.42
CA VAL A 51 5.79 5.19 -8.05
C VAL A 51 5.38 5.05 -6.60
N TYR A 52 5.75 6.03 -5.77
CA TYR A 52 5.54 5.97 -4.34
C TYR A 52 4.77 7.19 -3.80
N ARG A 53 4.13 6.99 -2.65
CA ARG A 53 3.51 8.03 -1.84
C ARG A 53 3.96 7.85 -0.40
N VAL A 54 4.58 8.89 0.16
CA VAL A 54 4.80 9.01 1.61
C VAL A 54 3.48 9.45 2.24
N VAL A 55 3.12 8.81 3.35
CA VAL A 55 1.92 9.13 4.11
C VAL A 55 2.37 9.87 5.38
N GLU A 56 2.44 11.20 5.28
CA GLU A 56 2.91 12.06 6.37
C GLU A 56 1.76 12.40 7.35
N ASP A 57 0.56 12.61 6.80
CA ASP A 57 -0.66 12.85 7.56
C ASP A 57 -1.58 11.64 7.59
N LYS A 58 -2.49 11.61 8.56
CA LYS A 58 -3.56 10.61 8.59
C LYS A 58 -4.36 10.67 7.30
N LEU A 59 -4.63 9.49 6.74
CA LEU A 59 -5.51 9.35 5.60
C LEU A 59 -6.94 9.74 5.99
N ASP A 60 -7.76 10.01 4.97
CA ASP A 60 -9.20 10.17 5.16
C ASP A 60 -9.78 8.96 5.90
N ARG A 61 -10.84 9.19 6.69
CA ARG A 61 -11.47 8.15 7.53
C ARG A 61 -11.99 6.94 6.74
N THR A 62 -12.22 7.12 5.44
CA THR A 62 -12.64 6.06 4.51
C THR A 62 -11.50 5.09 4.17
N LEU A 63 -10.25 5.49 4.41
CA LEU A 63 -9.04 4.71 4.12
C LEU A 63 -8.28 4.35 5.40
N GLN A 64 -8.19 5.27 6.36
CA GLN A 64 -7.44 5.10 7.58
C GLN A 64 -7.96 3.92 8.40
N ASN A 65 -7.09 2.97 8.71
CA ASN A 65 -7.38 1.71 9.40
C ASN A 65 -8.47 0.87 8.72
N GLN A 66 -8.79 1.11 7.45
CA GLN A 66 -9.75 0.33 6.68
C GLN A 66 -9.05 -0.68 5.76
N PRO A 67 -9.75 -1.72 5.30
CA PRO A 67 -9.31 -2.53 4.19
C PRO A 67 -9.11 -1.69 2.94
N ALA A 68 -7.96 -1.85 2.27
CA ALA A 68 -7.60 -1.03 1.12
C ALA A 68 -6.80 -1.80 0.07
N LEU A 69 -6.96 -1.34 -1.17
CA LEU A 69 -6.18 -1.72 -2.34
C LEU A 69 -5.35 -0.52 -2.80
N VAL A 70 -4.07 -0.75 -3.04
CA VAL A 70 -3.18 0.22 -3.69
C VAL A 70 -2.79 -0.32 -5.06
N ARG A 71 -2.94 0.53 -6.08
CA ARG A 71 -2.65 0.19 -7.46
C ARG A 71 -2.13 1.37 -8.24
N LEU A 72 -1.45 1.09 -9.35
CA LEU A 72 -1.24 2.09 -10.39
C LEU A 72 -2.47 2.21 -11.27
N ASP A 73 -2.78 3.45 -11.63
CA ASP A 73 -3.72 3.83 -12.68
C ASP A 73 -3.00 4.79 -13.63
N GLY A 74 -2.47 4.24 -14.73
CA GLY A 74 -1.40 4.90 -15.48
C GLY A 74 -0.18 5.11 -14.59
N ASP A 75 0.28 6.36 -14.51
CA ASP A 75 1.45 6.76 -13.69
C ASP A 75 1.04 7.29 -12.30
N THR A 76 -0.24 7.19 -11.92
CA THR A 76 -0.75 7.69 -10.64
C THR A 76 -1.02 6.55 -9.67
N LEU A 77 -0.48 6.64 -8.46
CA LEU A 77 -0.77 5.72 -7.37
C LEU A 77 -2.17 6.01 -6.79
N ARG A 78 -3.08 5.03 -6.89
CA ARG A 78 -4.42 5.10 -6.32
C ARG A 78 -4.55 4.22 -5.10
N ILE A 79 -5.25 4.73 -4.10
CA ILE A 79 -5.61 4.04 -2.86
C ILE A 79 -7.14 3.98 -2.80
N GLU A 80 -7.68 2.78 -2.79
CA GLU A 80 -9.12 2.53 -2.84
C GLU A 80 -9.55 1.72 -1.60
N ALA A 81 -10.62 2.15 -0.94
CA ALA A 81 -11.22 1.35 0.13
C ALA A 81 -11.83 0.08 -0.47
N LEU A 82 -11.52 -1.07 0.12
CA LEU A 82 -12.15 -2.33 -0.23
C LEU A 82 -13.47 -2.43 0.52
N LYS A 83 -14.58 -2.56 -0.21
CA LYS A 83 -15.89 -2.86 0.39
C LYS A 83 -15.87 -4.30 0.90
N ALA A 84 -16.19 -4.48 2.17
CA ALA A 84 -16.54 -5.77 2.75
C ALA A 84 -17.98 -6.15 2.37
#